data_AF-A0A5C6NHG3-F1
#
_entry.id   AF-A0A5C6NHG3-F1
#
_cell.length_a   1.000
_cell.length_b   1.000
_cell.length_c   1.000
_cell.angle_alpha   90.00
_cell.angle_beta   90.00
_cell.angle_gamma   90.00
#
_symmetry.space_group_name_H-M   'P 1'
#
loop_
_entity.id
_entity.type
_entity.pdbx_description
1 polymer ?
#
loop_
_entity_poly.entity_id
_entity_poly.type
_entity_poly.pdbx_seq_one_letter_code
_entity_poly.pdbx_strand_id
1 'polypeptide(L)'
;MKISTSKSKAMVLNRKKVECLLQVKEEILPQVEEFKYLGVLFLSEGRMEQEIDRRIGAASAVMRTLHHIVVKRELSQKAKLSIYWSIFVPTLTYSHERWVMTERTRSWVQAAEMSFLCRVAGLSLRDRVRRSAIREELGVEPLLLRVERSQMRWLGHLVRMPPGRLPGEVLRACPSGRRPREDPGHVGETMSLDWSGNAWGSPWTSWKT
;
A
#
# COMPACT_ATOMS: atom_id res chain seq x y z
N MET A 1 -28.73 8.75 6.23
CA MET A 1 -27.90 8.74 5.00
C MET A 1 -28.68 8.06 3.88
N LYS A 2 -28.79 8.67 2.69
CA LYS A 2 -29.46 8.05 1.51
C LYS A 2 -28.39 7.45 0.59
N ILE A 3 -28.44 6.15 0.34
CA ILE A 3 -27.49 5.42 -0.53
C ILE A 3 -28.13 5.20 -1.91
N SER A 4 -27.37 5.42 -2.98
CA SER A 4 -27.77 5.20 -4.37
C SER A 4 -27.26 3.83 -4.82
N THR A 5 -28.15 2.85 -4.90
CA THR A 5 -27.84 1.46 -5.31
C THR A 5 -27.16 1.39 -6.67
N SER A 6 -27.63 2.18 -7.64
CA SER A 6 -27.05 2.27 -9.00
C SER A 6 -25.59 2.73 -9.06
N LYS A 7 -25.09 3.44 -8.04
CA LYS A 7 -23.72 3.97 -7.97
C LYS A 7 -22.85 3.21 -6.98
N SER A 8 -23.44 2.29 -6.22
CA SER A 8 -22.77 1.54 -5.17
C SER A 8 -22.37 0.17 -5.68
N LYS A 9 -21.18 -0.28 -5.30
CA LYS A 9 -20.67 -1.62 -5.59
C LYS A 9 -20.18 -2.24 -4.29
N ALA A 10 -20.28 -3.56 -4.19
CA ALA A 10 -19.80 -4.33 -3.06
C ALA A 10 -18.43 -4.95 -3.39
N MET A 11 -17.57 -5.08 -2.40
CA MET A 11 -16.32 -5.84 -2.52
C MET A 11 -16.16 -6.72 -1.29
N VAL A 12 -15.87 -7.99 -1.51
CA VAL A 12 -15.53 -8.96 -0.48
C VAL A 12 -14.02 -9.14 -0.47
N LEU A 13 -13.39 -8.90 0.67
CA LEU A 13 -11.96 -9.11 0.86
C LEU A 13 -11.72 -10.51 1.41
N ASN A 14 -11.31 -11.46 0.56
CA ASN A 14 -11.01 -12.82 0.96
C ASN A 14 -9.98 -13.46 0.00
N ARG A 15 -9.13 -14.35 0.51
CA ARG A 15 -8.17 -15.13 -0.30
C ARG A 15 -8.89 -16.08 -1.27
N LYS A 16 -10.04 -16.63 -0.85
CA LYS A 16 -10.91 -17.44 -1.71
C LYS A 16 -12.04 -16.56 -2.23
N LYS A 17 -12.45 -16.76 -3.49
CA LYS A 17 -13.63 -16.09 -4.03
C LYS A 17 -14.85 -16.54 -3.24
N VAL A 18 -15.51 -15.58 -2.61
CA VAL A 18 -16.76 -15.78 -1.87
C VAL A 18 -17.77 -14.82 -2.45
N GLU A 19 -18.91 -15.36 -2.83
CA GLU A 19 -20.07 -14.56 -3.23
C GLU A 19 -20.78 -14.09 -1.96
N CYS A 20 -20.98 -12.78 -1.86
CA CYS A 20 -21.73 -12.16 -0.77
C CYS A 20 -22.82 -11.27 -1.37
N LEU A 21 -24.07 -11.63 -1.10
CA LEU A 21 -25.23 -10.87 -1.55
C LEU A 21 -25.49 -9.73 -0.57
N LEU A 22 -24.95 -8.54 -0.88
CA LEU A 22 -25.25 -7.32 -0.13
C LEU A 22 -26.47 -6.64 -0.74
N GLN A 23 -27.55 -6.59 0.04
CA GLN A 23 -28.82 -5.98 -0.37
C GLN A 23 -29.01 -4.61 0.30
N VAL A 24 -29.40 -3.61 -0.49
CA VAL A 24 -29.75 -2.27 0.00
C VAL A 24 -31.09 -1.88 -0.61
N LYS A 25 -32.12 -1.66 0.23
CA LYS A 25 -33.48 -1.29 -0.21
C LYS A 25 -34.01 -2.20 -1.32
N GLU A 26 -33.95 -3.51 -1.07
CA GLU A 26 -34.43 -4.57 -1.97
C GLU A 26 -33.57 -4.84 -3.23
N GLU A 27 -32.64 -3.96 -3.59
CA GLU A 27 -31.70 -4.18 -4.70
C GLU A 27 -30.38 -4.82 -4.24
N ILE A 28 -29.89 -5.79 -5.01
CA ILE A 28 -28.60 -6.44 -4.78
C ILE A 28 -27.50 -5.57 -5.39
N LEU A 29 -26.48 -5.23 -4.60
CA LEU A 29 -25.32 -4.48 -5.10
C LEU A 29 -24.41 -5.40 -5.92
N PRO A 30 -23.90 -4.94 -7.08
CA PRO A 30 -22.94 -5.72 -7.85
C PRO A 30 -21.64 -5.89 -7.07
N GLN A 31 -21.21 -7.14 -6.93
CA GLN A 31 -19.91 -7.48 -6.33
C GLN A 31 -18.79 -7.30 -7.36
N VAL A 32 -17.69 -6.64 -6.97
CA VAL A 32 -16.52 -6.41 -7.83
C VAL A 32 -15.23 -6.95 -7.24
N GLU A 33 -14.33 -7.39 -8.13
CA GLU A 33 -13.00 -7.87 -7.78
C GLU A 33 -11.98 -6.73 -7.68
N GLU A 34 -12.18 -5.65 -8.43
CA GLU A 34 -11.34 -4.47 -8.43
C GLU A 34 -12.16 -3.23 -8.09
N PHE A 35 -11.64 -2.41 -7.18
CA PHE A 35 -12.31 -1.19 -6.75
C PHE A 35 -11.30 -0.07 -6.58
N LYS A 36 -11.53 1.06 -7.26
CA LYS A 36 -10.69 2.26 -7.12
C LYS A 36 -11.36 3.24 -6.17
N TYR A 37 -10.73 3.50 -5.03
CA TYR A 37 -11.22 4.44 -4.04
C TYR A 37 -10.14 5.45 -3.66
N LEU A 38 -10.47 6.75 -3.74
CA LEU A 38 -9.55 7.86 -3.47
C LEU A 38 -8.20 7.73 -4.20
N GLY A 39 -8.28 7.23 -5.44
CA GLY A 39 -7.13 7.01 -6.29
C GLY A 39 -6.30 5.76 -5.98
N VAL A 40 -6.69 4.93 -5.03
CA VAL A 40 -6.02 3.65 -4.67
C VAL A 40 -6.81 2.47 -5.20
N LEU A 41 -6.12 1.51 -5.81
CA LEU A 41 -6.70 0.25 -6.25
C LEU A 41 -6.77 -0.75 -5.09
N PHE A 42 -7.95 -1.32 -4.89
CA PHE A 42 -8.22 -2.43 -4.00
C PHE A 42 -8.58 -3.65 -4.83
N LEU A 43 -8.08 -4.81 -4.40
CA LEU A 43 -8.40 -6.10 -4.97
C LEU A 43 -9.13 -6.95 -3.93
N SER A 44 -10.07 -7.77 -4.38
CA SER A 44 -10.79 -8.74 -3.52
C SER A 44 -9.83 -9.69 -2.80
N GLU A 45 -8.69 -10.03 -3.40
CA GLU A 45 -7.67 -10.89 -2.78
C GLU A 45 -6.88 -10.22 -1.65
N GLY A 46 -6.97 -8.89 -1.50
CA GLY A 46 -6.23 -8.12 -0.50
C GLY A 46 -4.73 -7.95 -0.79
N ARG A 47 -4.25 -8.36 -1.97
CA ARG A 47 -2.86 -8.14 -2.39
C ARG A 47 -2.64 -6.70 -2.83
N MET A 48 -1.53 -6.10 -2.39
CA MET A 48 -1.18 -4.70 -2.71
C MET A 48 -0.18 -4.57 -3.86
N GLU A 49 0.30 -5.67 -4.42
CA GLU A 49 1.34 -5.68 -5.46
C GLU A 49 0.93 -4.89 -6.71
N GLN A 50 -0.31 -5.05 -7.17
CA GLN A 50 -0.81 -4.33 -8.35
C GLN A 50 -0.93 -2.82 -8.11
N GLU A 51 -1.33 -2.38 -6.91
CA GLU A 51 -1.35 -0.94 -6.59
C GLU A 51 0.07 -0.36 -6.55
N ILE A 52 1.04 -1.10 -5.97
CA ILE A 52 2.44 -0.68 -5.95
C ILE A 52 3.00 -0.59 -7.37
N ASP A 53 2.75 -1.60 -8.20
CA ASP A 53 3.16 -1.60 -9.61
C ASP A 53 2.55 -0.43 -10.39
N ARG A 54 1.25 -0.16 -10.18
CA ARG A 54 0.58 1.00 -10.78
C ARG A 54 1.22 2.33 -10.38
N ARG A 55 1.68 2.46 -9.13
CA ARG A 55 2.39 3.66 -8.64
C ARG A 55 3.78 3.79 -9.22
N ILE A 56 4.49 2.67 -9.35
CA ILE A 56 5.78 2.61 -10.07
C ILE A 56 5.58 3.02 -11.53
N GLY A 57 4.54 2.53 -12.19
CA GLY A 57 4.17 2.92 -13.55
C GLY A 57 3.90 4.42 -13.68
N ALA A 58 3.14 5.00 -12.74
CA ALA A 58 2.88 6.43 -12.70
C ALA A 58 4.15 7.26 -12.48
N ALA A 59 5.00 6.87 -11.53
CA ALA A 59 6.28 7.54 -11.29
C ALA A 59 7.25 7.40 -12.48
N SER A 60 7.22 6.26 -13.16
CA SER A 60 7.99 6.01 -14.39
C SER A 60 7.49 6.89 -15.54
N ALA A 61 6.17 7.12 -15.65
CA ALA A 61 5.62 8.03 -16.64
C ALA A 61 6.09 9.47 -16.41
N VAL A 62 6.04 9.96 -15.16
CA VAL A 62 6.61 11.27 -14.77
C VAL A 62 8.07 11.36 -15.15
N MET A 63 8.88 10.35 -14.82
CA MET A 63 10.30 10.30 -15.16
C MET A 63 10.52 10.38 -16.67
N ARG A 64 9.74 9.66 -17.48
CA ARG A 64 9.86 9.74 -18.95
C ARG A 64 9.60 11.17 -19.46
N THR A 65 8.54 11.82 -18.96
CA THR A 65 8.22 13.20 -19.35
C THR A 65 9.35 14.17 -18.98
N LEU A 66 9.93 14.01 -17.79
CA LEU A 66 10.98 14.89 -17.26
C LEU A 66 12.40 14.46 -17.65
N HIS A 67 12.55 13.44 -18.49
CA HIS A 67 13.85 12.85 -18.82
C HIS A 67 14.85 13.88 -19.34
N HIS A 68 14.44 14.70 -20.30
CA HIS A 68 15.28 15.73 -20.91
C HIS A 68 15.74 16.80 -19.91
N ILE A 69 15.00 17.01 -18.82
CA ILE A 69 15.35 17.94 -17.74
C ILE A 69 16.31 17.26 -16.78
N VAL A 70 15.98 16.07 -16.30
CA VAL A 70 16.78 15.36 -15.27
C VAL A 70 18.17 14.97 -15.80
N VAL A 71 18.30 14.65 -17.09
CA VAL A 71 19.60 14.27 -17.68
C VAL A 71 20.45 15.50 -18.08
N LYS A 72 19.84 16.68 -18.20
CA LYS A 72 20.52 17.92 -18.63
C LYS A 72 21.70 18.27 -17.71
N ARG A 73 22.91 18.45 -18.25
CA ARG A 73 24.13 18.67 -17.43
C ARG A 73 24.20 20.07 -16.84
N GLU A 74 23.56 21.03 -17.49
CA GLU A 74 23.51 22.44 -17.10
C GLU A 74 22.66 22.67 -15.84
N LEU A 75 21.80 21.71 -15.49
CA LEU A 75 20.98 21.79 -14.28
C LEU A 75 21.73 21.21 -13.08
N SER A 76 21.73 21.96 -11.98
CA SER A 76 22.33 21.52 -10.73
C SER A 76 21.66 20.25 -10.19
N GLN A 77 22.44 19.39 -9.53
CA GLN A 77 21.90 18.22 -8.85
C GLN A 77 20.81 18.61 -7.84
N LYS A 78 20.96 19.74 -7.15
CA LYS A 78 19.96 20.27 -6.22
C LYS A 78 18.60 20.54 -6.90
N ALA A 79 18.59 21.13 -8.10
CA ALA A 79 17.35 21.36 -8.84
C ALA A 79 16.69 20.04 -9.28
N LYS A 80 17.50 19.08 -9.74
CA LYS A 80 17.01 17.74 -10.10
C LYS A 80 16.45 16.96 -8.90
N LEU A 81 17.10 17.06 -7.75
CA LEU A 81 16.63 16.48 -6.50
C LEU A 81 15.36 17.18 -5.98
N SER A 82 15.17 18.47 -6.27
CA SER A 82 13.89 19.13 -5.98
C SER A 82 12.74 18.47 -6.74
N ILE A 83 12.92 18.11 -8.01
CA ILE A 83 11.94 17.36 -8.81
C ILE A 83 11.70 15.97 -8.20
N TYR A 84 12.76 15.29 -7.78
CA TYR A 84 12.67 14.00 -7.11
C TYR A 84 11.76 14.08 -5.87
N TRP A 85 12.00 15.05 -4.99
CA TRP A 85 11.25 15.18 -3.75
C TRP A 85 9.82 15.72 -3.92
N SER A 86 9.60 16.60 -4.89
CA SER A 86 8.32 17.29 -5.06
C SER A 86 7.35 16.57 -6.00
N ILE A 87 7.85 15.80 -6.97
CA ILE A 87 7.01 15.14 -7.98
C ILE A 87 7.17 13.62 -7.92
N PHE A 88 8.39 13.10 -8.02
CA PHE A 88 8.61 11.65 -8.15
C PHE A 88 8.22 10.89 -6.88
N VAL A 89 8.76 11.30 -5.71
CA VAL A 89 8.51 10.65 -4.43
C VAL A 89 7.02 10.68 -4.05
N PRO A 90 6.29 11.81 -4.14
CA PRO A 90 4.85 11.83 -3.84
C PRO A 90 4.02 10.97 -4.81
N THR A 91 4.41 10.91 -6.09
CA THR A 91 3.73 10.06 -7.07
C THR A 91 3.89 8.58 -6.75
N LEU A 92 5.12 8.16 -6.44
CA LEU A 92 5.45 6.77 -6.12
C LEU A 92 4.87 6.35 -4.77
N THR A 93 4.98 7.19 -3.75
CA THR A 93 4.63 6.83 -2.37
C THR A 93 3.20 7.17 -1.99
N TYR A 94 2.32 7.57 -2.92
CA TYR A 94 0.95 7.86 -2.53
C TYR A 94 0.27 6.63 -1.88
N SER A 95 -0.31 6.82 -0.69
CA SER A 95 -0.95 5.76 0.12
C SER A 95 -0.03 4.63 0.63
N HIS A 96 1.27 4.84 0.68
CA HIS A 96 2.24 3.85 1.19
C HIS A 96 2.05 3.42 2.66
N GLU A 97 1.33 4.21 3.46
CA GLU A 97 1.01 3.91 4.87
C GLU A 97 0.25 2.58 5.03
N ARG A 98 -0.46 2.14 3.99
CA ARG A 98 -1.26 0.90 3.98
C ARG A 98 -0.59 -0.25 3.24
N TRP A 99 0.59 -0.04 2.65
CA TRP A 99 1.27 -1.07 1.89
C TRP A 99 1.80 -2.18 2.80
N VAL A 100 1.54 -3.42 2.42
CA VAL A 100 2.20 -4.57 3.03
C VAL A 100 3.56 -4.74 2.34
N MET A 101 4.62 -4.39 3.06
CA MET A 101 5.98 -4.41 2.53
C MET A 101 6.58 -5.82 2.65
N THR A 102 6.54 -6.57 1.55
CA THR A 102 7.29 -7.82 1.35
C THR A 102 8.70 -7.53 0.82
N GLU A 103 9.63 -8.48 0.89
CA GLU A 103 10.96 -8.30 0.30
C GLU A 103 10.89 -8.00 -1.21
N ARG A 104 9.97 -8.68 -1.91
CA ARG A 104 9.70 -8.48 -3.34
C ARG A 104 9.29 -7.03 -3.64
N THR A 105 8.29 -6.52 -2.92
CA THR A 105 7.78 -5.14 -3.14
C THR A 105 8.79 -4.08 -2.70
N ARG A 106 9.56 -4.33 -1.64
CA ARG A 106 10.71 -3.47 -1.25
C ARG A 106 11.72 -3.35 -2.40
N SER A 107 12.06 -4.46 -3.05
CA SER A 107 12.99 -4.47 -4.18
C SER A 107 12.47 -3.65 -5.37
N TRP A 108 11.16 -3.74 -5.67
CA TRP A 108 10.53 -2.94 -6.73
C TRP A 108 10.56 -1.44 -6.45
N VAL A 109 10.23 -1.03 -5.23
CA VAL A 109 10.28 0.38 -4.82
C VAL A 109 11.72 0.91 -4.87
N GLN A 110 12.69 0.12 -4.41
CA GLN A 110 14.12 0.48 -4.53
C GLN A 110 14.56 0.58 -5.99
N ALA A 111 14.13 -0.33 -6.86
CA ALA A 111 14.47 -0.27 -8.27
C ALA A 111 13.89 1.00 -8.92
N ALA A 112 12.65 1.36 -8.61
CA ALA A 112 12.03 2.59 -9.09
C ALA A 112 12.79 3.84 -8.60
N GLU A 113 13.11 3.93 -7.30
CA GLU A 113 13.93 4.98 -6.72
C GLU A 113 15.29 5.12 -7.43
N MET A 114 16.03 4.02 -7.53
CA MET A 114 17.36 4.01 -8.15
C MET A 114 17.31 4.39 -9.61
N SER A 115 16.23 4.05 -10.33
CA SER A 115 16.06 4.46 -11.72
C SER A 115 16.07 5.99 -11.87
N PHE A 116 15.52 6.73 -10.91
CA PHE A 116 15.56 8.19 -10.92
C PHE A 116 16.94 8.69 -10.51
N LEU A 117 17.48 8.20 -9.38
CA LEU A 117 18.75 8.67 -8.82
C LEU A 117 19.93 8.44 -9.76
N CYS A 118 20.00 7.30 -10.44
CA CYS A 118 21.05 7.06 -11.44
C CYS A 118 21.02 8.11 -12.56
N ARG A 119 19.84 8.55 -13.02
CA ARG A 119 19.71 9.59 -14.06
C ARG A 119 20.14 10.96 -13.56
N VAL A 120 19.84 11.28 -12.30
CA VAL A 120 20.32 12.52 -11.65
C VAL A 120 21.84 12.54 -11.59
N ALA A 121 22.45 11.42 -11.21
CA ALA A 121 23.90 11.24 -11.14
C ALA A 121 24.57 11.08 -12.52
N GLY A 122 23.80 10.97 -13.61
CA GLY A 122 24.34 10.73 -14.95
C GLY A 122 24.94 9.32 -15.14
N LEU A 123 24.56 8.38 -14.27
CA LEU A 123 25.04 7.01 -14.27
C LEU A 123 24.16 6.08 -15.11
N SER A 124 24.82 5.11 -15.71
CA SER A 124 24.24 4.01 -16.46
C SER A 124 24.40 2.69 -15.70
N LEU A 125 23.73 1.63 -16.17
CA LEU A 125 23.91 0.29 -15.62
C LEU A 125 25.34 -0.26 -15.83
N ARG A 126 26.11 0.31 -16.76
CA ARG A 126 27.48 -0.15 -17.06
C ARG A 126 28.50 0.29 -16.01
N ASP A 127 28.20 1.37 -15.29
CA ASP A 127 29.12 1.94 -14.30
C ASP A 127 29.22 1.08 -13.04
N ARG A 128 28.27 0.15 -12.83
CA ARG A 128 28.25 -0.83 -11.72
C ARG A 128 28.46 -0.22 -10.33
N VAL A 129 28.09 1.06 -10.17
CA VAL A 129 28.20 1.78 -8.91
C VAL A 129 27.22 1.20 -7.90
N ARG A 130 27.68 1.03 -6.65
CA ARG A 130 26.83 0.53 -5.56
C ARG A 130 25.68 1.51 -5.30
N ARG A 131 24.48 0.97 -5.07
CA ARG A 131 23.27 1.77 -4.77
C ARG A 131 23.44 2.66 -3.54
N SER A 132 24.23 2.24 -2.56
CA SER A 132 24.55 3.05 -1.37
C SER A 132 25.42 4.25 -1.72
N ALA A 133 26.46 4.06 -2.55
CA ALA A 133 27.35 5.14 -2.98
C ALA A 133 26.60 6.23 -3.77
N ILE A 134 25.67 5.86 -4.64
CA ILE A 134 24.84 6.83 -5.38
C ILE A 134 23.99 7.68 -4.42
N ARG A 135 23.44 7.05 -3.38
CA ARG A 135 22.64 7.75 -2.36
C ARG A 135 23.50 8.69 -1.52
N GLU A 136 24.70 8.24 -1.14
CA GLU A 136 25.68 9.02 -0.39
C GLU A 136 26.14 10.25 -1.20
N GLU A 137 26.52 10.05 -2.46
CA GLU A 137 26.92 11.13 -3.39
C GLU A 137 25.82 12.19 -3.54
N LEU A 138 24.56 11.75 -3.69
CA LEU A 138 23.42 12.67 -3.83
C LEU A 138 22.89 13.20 -2.50
N GLY A 139 23.41 12.73 -1.36
CA GLY A 139 22.89 13.09 -0.03
C GLY A 139 21.43 12.68 0.19
N VAL A 140 20.99 11.56 -0.40
CA VAL A 140 19.60 11.07 -0.35
C VAL A 140 19.49 9.85 0.55
N GLU A 141 18.66 9.93 1.59
CA GLU A 141 18.30 8.77 2.42
C GLU A 141 17.45 7.76 1.62
N PRO A 142 17.63 6.43 1.84
CA PRO A 142 16.80 5.41 1.19
C PRO A 142 15.29 5.68 1.34
N LEU A 143 14.57 5.66 0.21
CA LEU A 143 13.12 5.92 0.19
C LEU A 143 12.33 4.96 1.09
N LEU A 144 12.78 3.71 1.25
CA LEU A 144 12.15 2.74 2.14
C LEU A 144 12.14 3.21 3.60
N LEU A 145 13.20 3.87 4.09
CA LEU A 145 13.23 4.39 5.45
C LEU A 145 12.20 5.51 5.66
N ARG A 146 11.94 6.30 4.60
CA ARG A 146 10.86 7.29 4.62
C ARG A 146 9.49 6.61 4.67
N VAL A 147 9.29 5.55 3.89
CA VAL A 147 8.05 4.76 3.88
C VAL A 147 7.80 4.14 5.25
N GLU A 148 8.80 3.50 5.84
CA GLU A 148 8.72 2.86 7.16
C GLU A 148 8.44 3.88 8.27
N ARG A 149 9.10 5.04 8.25
CA ARG A 149 8.80 6.11 9.22
C ARG A 149 7.36 6.60 9.12
N SER A 150 6.81 6.77 7.92
CA SER A 150 5.40 7.16 7.77
C SER A 150 4.45 6.06 8.24
N GLN A 151 4.73 4.79 7.95
CA GLN A 151 3.95 3.66 8.43
C GLN A 151 3.94 3.61 9.97
N MET A 152 5.08 3.84 10.61
CA MET A 152 5.18 3.90 12.07
C MET A 152 4.45 5.10 12.66
N ARG A 153 4.51 6.28 12.03
CA ARG A 153 3.71 7.44 12.44
C ARG A 153 2.22 7.13 12.35
N TRP A 154 1.76 6.56 11.24
CA TRP A 154 0.38 6.16 11.04
C TRP A 154 -0.09 5.13 12.07
N LEU A 155 0.70 4.09 12.33
CA LEU A 155 0.44 3.11 13.38
C LEU A 155 0.33 3.80 14.75
N GLY A 156 1.25 4.70 15.06
CA GLY A 156 1.21 5.48 16.29
C GLY A 156 -0.06 6.33 16.40
N HIS A 157 -0.60 6.85 15.29
CA HIS A 157 -1.89 7.53 15.28
C HIS A 157 -3.04 6.56 15.58
N LEU A 158 -3.07 5.37 14.95
CA LEU A 158 -4.10 4.36 15.19
C LEU A 158 -4.14 3.91 16.66
N VAL A 159 -2.98 3.67 17.28
CA VAL A 159 -2.88 3.24 18.68
C VAL A 159 -3.41 4.30 19.64
N ARG A 160 -3.18 5.58 19.34
CA ARG A 160 -3.66 6.72 20.14
C ARG A 160 -5.11 7.12 19.84
N MET A 161 -5.80 6.47 18.89
CA MET A 161 -7.19 6.83 18.59
C MET A 161 -8.13 6.46 19.75
N PRO A 162 -9.08 7.35 20.11
CA PRO A 162 -10.09 7.04 21.12
C PRO A 162 -10.99 5.88 20.67
N PRO A 163 -11.64 5.18 21.62
CA PRO A 163 -12.67 4.19 21.31
C PRO A 163 -13.82 4.83 20.51
N GLY A 164 -14.54 4.04 19.71
CA GLY A 164 -15.60 4.50 18.79
C GLY A 164 -15.10 4.86 17.38
N ARG A 165 -13.78 4.84 17.14
CA ARG A 165 -13.19 5.09 15.82
C ARG A 165 -12.87 3.77 15.12
N LEU A 166 -13.60 3.48 14.04
CA LEU A 166 -13.47 2.24 13.25
C LEU A 166 -12.01 1.82 12.94
N PRO A 167 -11.09 2.70 12.48
CA PRO A 167 -9.73 2.26 12.18
C PRO A 167 -8.97 1.74 13.39
N GLY A 168 -9.14 2.36 14.57
CA GLY A 168 -8.51 1.92 15.81
C GLY A 168 -9.15 0.65 16.35
N GLU A 169 -10.46 0.49 16.19
CA GLU A 169 -11.18 -0.72 16.57
C GLU A 169 -10.80 -1.92 15.70
N VAL A 170 -10.74 -1.74 14.38
CA VAL A 170 -10.29 -2.78 13.43
C VAL A 170 -8.85 -3.21 13.73
N LEU A 171 -7.97 -2.28 14.09
CA LEU A 171 -6.60 -2.63 14.48
C LEU A 171 -6.55 -3.50 15.75
N ARG A 172 -7.43 -3.24 16.73
CA ARG A 172 -7.51 -4.00 17.99
C ARG A 172 -8.36 -5.27 17.87
N ALA A 173 -9.10 -5.43 16.77
CA ALA A 173 -9.93 -6.59 16.56
C ALA A 173 -9.06 -7.85 16.43
N CYS A 174 -9.39 -8.88 17.21
CA CYS A 174 -8.81 -10.21 17.10
C CYS A 174 -9.83 -11.13 16.42
N PRO A 175 -9.83 -11.24 15.08
CA PRO A 175 -10.74 -12.15 14.39
C PRO A 175 -10.45 -13.59 14.83
N SER A 176 -11.51 -14.34 15.10
CA SER A 176 -11.42 -15.76 15.42
C SER A 176 -10.98 -16.56 14.19
N GLY A 177 -9.78 -17.13 14.24
CA GLY A 177 -9.22 -17.96 13.16
C GLY A 177 -7.69 -17.93 13.14
N ARG A 178 -7.04 -19.01 12.68
CA ARG A 178 -5.59 -19.00 12.43
C ARG A 178 -5.36 -18.50 11.00
N ARG A 179 -4.37 -17.61 10.82
CA ARG A 179 -3.84 -17.31 9.48
C ARG A 179 -3.26 -18.62 8.92
N PRO A 180 -3.75 -19.17 7.80
CA PRO A 180 -3.12 -20.34 7.19
C PRO A 180 -1.66 -20.02 6.88
N ARG A 181 -0.75 -20.94 7.19
CA ARG A 181 0.66 -20.83 6.75
C ARG A 181 0.66 -20.60 5.24
N GLU A 182 1.50 -19.68 4.78
CA GLU A 182 1.73 -19.51 3.35
C GLU A 182 2.38 -20.80 2.85
N ASP A 183 1.58 -21.63 2.20
CA ASP A 183 2.04 -22.85 1.53
C ASP A 183 2.33 -22.50 0.07
N PRO A 184 3.58 -22.66 -0.42
CA PRO A 184 3.93 -22.41 -1.81
C PRO A 184 3.24 -23.35 -2.81
N GLY A 185 2.51 -24.38 -2.36
CA GLY A 185 1.59 -25.07 -3.26
C GLY A 185 0.84 -26.26 -2.66
N HIS A 186 -0.39 -26.06 -2.19
CA HIS A 186 -1.49 -26.99 -2.43
C HIS A 186 -2.87 -26.41 -2.06
N VAL A 187 -3.88 -26.91 -2.77
CA VAL A 187 -5.32 -26.58 -2.67
C VAL A 187 -6.01 -27.60 -1.76
N GLY A 188 -6.84 -27.13 -0.84
CA GLY A 188 -7.68 -27.93 0.08
C GLY A 188 -7.24 -27.69 1.53
N GLU A 189 -8.08 -27.36 2.50
CA GLU A 189 -9.51 -27.60 2.70
C GLU A 189 -10.19 -26.35 3.30
N THR A 190 -11.49 -26.45 3.56
CA THR A 190 -12.38 -25.34 3.89
C THR A 190 -12.81 -25.45 5.34
N MET A 191 -12.79 -24.34 6.08
CA MET A 191 -13.64 -24.18 7.26
C MET A 191 -14.55 -22.97 7.02
N SER A 192 -15.86 -23.25 7.03
CA SER A 192 -16.91 -22.26 7.02
C SER A 192 -16.91 -21.50 8.35
N LEU A 193 -16.94 -20.17 8.32
CA LEU A 193 -17.18 -19.35 9.51
C LEU A 193 -18.51 -18.62 9.29
N ASP A 194 -19.49 -19.01 10.09
CA ASP A 194 -20.75 -18.31 10.22
C ASP A 194 -20.50 -17.07 11.11
N TRP A 195 -20.60 -15.88 10.52
CA TRP A 195 -20.46 -14.61 11.25
C TRP A 195 -21.84 -14.15 11.71
N SER A 196 -22.21 -14.46 12.94
CA SER A 196 -23.41 -13.90 13.58
C SER A 196 -23.06 -12.52 14.18
N GLY A 197 -23.64 -11.47 13.60
CA GLY A 197 -23.37 -10.05 13.89
C GLY A 197 -23.85 -9.54 15.26
N ASN A 198 -23.75 -10.33 16.32
CA ASN A 198 -24.34 -10.00 17.62
C ASN A 198 -23.47 -10.55 18.76
N ALA A 199 -22.38 -9.83 19.06
CA ALA A 199 -21.66 -9.97 20.33
C ALA A 199 -21.05 -8.62 20.75
N TRP A 200 -21.93 -7.64 21.03
CA TRP A 200 -21.56 -6.52 21.88
C TRP A 200 -21.61 -7.00 23.33
N GLY A 201 -20.49 -7.53 23.82
CA GLY A 201 -20.33 -7.91 25.21
C GLY A 201 -18.84 -7.90 25.55
N SER A 202 -18.42 -6.95 26.37
CA SER A 202 -17.06 -6.88 26.90
C SER A 202 -16.81 -8.02 27.89
N PRO A 203 -15.69 -8.75 27.80
CA PRO A 203 -15.16 -9.48 28.94
C PRO A 203 -13.95 -8.72 29.48
N TRP A 204 -14.18 -7.97 30.55
CA TRP A 204 -13.13 -7.61 31.49
C TRP A 204 -12.65 -8.88 32.19
N THR A 205 -11.34 -9.18 32.14
CA THR A 205 -10.70 -10.02 33.16
C THR A 205 -9.32 -9.49 33.49
N SER A 206 -9.31 -8.76 34.61
CA SER A 206 -8.29 -8.69 35.66
C SER A 206 -7.12 -9.69 35.53
N TRP A 207 -5.90 -9.18 35.50
CA TRP A 207 -4.71 -9.90 35.95
C TRP A 207 -4.46 -9.51 37.40
N LYS A 208 -4.56 -10.47 38.32
CA LYS A 208 -3.97 -10.34 39.66
C LYS A 208 -2.51 -10.79 39.57
N THR A 209 -1.66 -10.05 40.27
CA THR A 209 -0.23 -10.29 40.56
C THR A 209 0.08 -11.70 41.00
#